data_AF-A0A1J1HAR3-F1
#
_entry.id   AF-A0A1J1HAR3-F1
#
_cell.length_a   1.000
_cell.length_b   1.000
_cell.length_c   1.000
_cell.angle_alpha   90.00
_cell.angle_beta   90.00
_cell.angle_gamma   90.00
#
_symmetry.space_group_name_H-M   'P 1'
#
loop_
_entity.id
_entity.type
_entity.pdbx_description
1 polymer ?
#
loop_
_entity_poly.entity_id
_entity_poly.type
_entity_poly.pdbx_seq_one_letter_code
_entity_poly.pdbx_strand_id
1 'polypeptide(L)'
;MFKYDKIKKGWRELGRTAKVVYGCFFFNMILLMGITTRRHLANKKAVDFYTNKILDSNNENEDWYCYNVAKQYRYECAYLNEEEMEQLQLCKKLDLELENCRNKLYDYIKEDTPAMKNIPHIINKPTWMRDPIWFQNLQKTKNK
;
A
#
# COMPACT_ATOMS: atom_id res chain seq x y z
N MET A 1 10.99 -33.29 19.20
CA MET A 1 10.34 -34.61 19.37
C MET A 1 9.24 -34.46 20.42
N PHE A 2 7.98 -34.33 19.98
CA PHE A 2 6.85 -34.08 20.88
C PHE A 2 6.63 -35.28 21.81
N LYS A 3 6.53 -35.00 23.11
CA LYS A 3 6.31 -35.97 24.21
C LYS A 3 4.88 -36.52 24.20
N TYR A 4 4.46 -37.10 23.08
CA TYR A 4 3.11 -37.64 22.88
C TYR A 4 2.77 -38.68 23.96
N ASP A 5 3.76 -39.48 24.37
CA ASP A 5 3.62 -40.48 25.43
C ASP A 5 3.34 -39.88 26.81
N LYS A 6 3.88 -38.68 27.11
CA LYS A 6 3.60 -38.01 28.39
C LYS A 6 2.19 -37.44 28.43
N ILE A 7 1.69 -36.91 27.31
CA ILE A 7 0.31 -36.42 27.18
C ILE A 7 -0.67 -37.59 27.29
N LYS A 8 -0.37 -38.72 26.67
CA LYS A 8 -1.20 -39.93 26.72
C LYS A 8 -1.28 -40.54 28.13
N LYS A 9 -0.19 -40.53 28.88
CA LYS A 9 -0.17 -40.94 30.30
C LYS A 9 -1.00 -39.99 31.17
N GLY A 10 -0.78 -38.68 31.06
CA GLY A 10 -1.56 -37.68 31.80
C GLY A 10 -3.06 -37.73 31.47
N TRP A 11 -3.44 -38.00 30.22
CA TRP A 11 -4.84 -38.16 29.83
C TRP A 11 -5.49 -39.42 30.41
N ARG A 12 -4.74 -40.52 30.59
CA ARG A 12 -5.27 -41.74 31.20
C ARG A 12 -5.53 -41.55 32.69
N GLU A 13 -4.63 -40.88 33.40
CA GLU A 13 -4.69 -40.61 34.85
C GLU A 13 -5.74 -39.55 35.24
N LEU A 14 -6.25 -38.76 34.28
CA LEU A 14 -7.29 -37.77 34.56
C LEU A 14 -8.64 -38.38 34.96
N GLY A 15 -9.28 -37.81 35.97
CA GLY A 15 -10.64 -38.16 36.39
C GLY A 15 -11.70 -37.88 35.30
N ARG A 16 -12.86 -38.56 35.37
CA ARG A 16 -13.94 -38.45 34.37
C ARG A 16 -14.43 -37.01 34.18
N THR A 17 -14.56 -36.23 35.25
CA THR A 17 -15.02 -34.83 35.20
C THR A 17 -14.01 -33.92 34.49
N ALA A 18 -12.73 -34.06 34.80
CA ALA A 18 -11.66 -33.29 34.16
C ALA A 18 -11.59 -33.56 32.65
N LYS A 19 -11.76 -34.82 32.22
CA LYS A 19 -11.79 -35.19 30.78
C LYS A 19 -12.90 -34.45 30.01
N VAL A 20 -14.08 -34.30 30.61
CA VAL A 20 -15.19 -33.56 30.01
C VAL A 20 -14.87 -32.07 29.91
N VAL A 21 -14.37 -31.46 30.99
CA VAL A 21 -14.04 -30.02 31.02
C VAL A 21 -12.94 -29.67 30.01
N TYR A 22 -11.84 -30.43 29.98
CA TYR A 22 -10.76 -30.20 29.01
C TYR A 22 -11.19 -30.52 27.58
N GLY A 23 -12.07 -31.52 27.39
CA GLY A 23 -12.67 -31.82 26.10
C GLY A 23 -13.50 -30.65 25.56
N CYS A 24 -14.38 -30.08 26.38
CA CYS A 24 -15.19 -28.91 26.02
C CYS A 24 -14.32 -27.67 25.74
N PHE A 25 -13.28 -27.45 26.54
CA PHE A 25 -12.34 -26.34 26.33
C PHE A 25 -11.59 -26.46 25.00
N PHE A 26 -11.03 -27.65 24.72
CA PHE A 26 -10.32 -27.91 23.47
C PHE A 26 -11.23 -27.79 22.25
N PHE A 27 -12.46 -28.30 22.36
CA PHE A 27 -13.47 -28.15 21.30
C PHE A 27 -13.77 -26.68 21.01
N ASN A 28 -13.99 -25.86 22.04
CA ASN A 28 -14.21 -24.42 21.87
C ASN A 28 -13.01 -23.71 21.21
N MET A 29 -11.79 -24.06 21.60
CA MET A 29 -10.59 -23.48 20.98
C MET A 29 -10.45 -23.86 19.51
N ILE A 30 -10.70 -25.12 19.15
CA ILE A 30 -10.71 -25.55 17.74
C ILE A 30 -11.80 -24.80 16.96
N LEU A 31 -13.00 -24.66 17.53
CA LEU A 31 -14.12 -24.01 16.87
C LEU A 31 -13.81 -22.53 16.60
N LEU A 32 -13.30 -21.81 17.60
CA LEU A 32 -12.86 -20.42 17.45
C LEU A 32 -11.75 -20.28 16.41
N MET A 33 -10.75 -21.17 16.44
CA MET A 33 -9.65 -21.16 15.46
C MET A 33 -10.17 -21.44 14.03
N GLY A 34 -11.16 -22.32 13.89
CA GLY A 34 -11.84 -22.59 12.61
C GLY A 34 -12.60 -21.38 12.07
N ILE A 35 -13.30 -20.64 12.95
CA ILE A 35 -14.01 -19.42 12.55
C ILE A 35 -13.03 -18.30 12.17
N THR A 36 -11.98 -18.08 12.96
CA THR A 36 -11.00 -17.00 12.67
C THR A 36 -10.23 -17.27 11.38
N THR A 37 -9.81 -18.51 11.14
CA THR A 37 -9.11 -18.90 9.90
C THR A 37 -10.00 -18.76 8.68
N ARG A 38 -11.27 -19.21 8.75
CA ARG A 38 -12.24 -19.00 7.65
C ARG A 38 -12.49 -17.52 7.39
N ARG A 39 -12.61 -16.70 8.44
CA ARG A 39 -12.78 -15.25 8.32
C ARG A 39 -11.55 -14.58 7.69
N HIS A 40 -10.35 -14.98 8.11
CA HIS A 40 -9.10 -14.49 7.51
C HIS A 40 -8.99 -14.88 6.03
N LEU A 41 -9.32 -16.12 5.67
CA LEU A 41 -9.33 -16.59 4.29
C LEU A 41 -10.37 -15.85 3.44
N ALA A 42 -11.58 -15.62 3.98
CA ALA A 42 -12.62 -14.87 3.29
C ALA A 42 -12.20 -13.41 3.06
N ASN A 43 -11.61 -12.75 4.05
CA ASN A 43 -11.08 -11.39 3.91
C ASN A 43 -9.94 -11.33 2.90
N LYS A 44 -8.99 -12.27 2.95
CA LYS A 44 -7.91 -12.35 1.96
C LYS A 44 -8.46 -12.54 0.56
N LYS A 45 -9.43 -13.44 0.37
CA LYS A 45 -10.08 -13.68 -0.91
C LYS A 45 -10.84 -12.44 -1.42
N ALA A 46 -11.48 -11.68 -0.54
CA ALA A 46 -12.14 -10.44 -0.91
C ALA A 46 -11.13 -9.40 -1.38
N VAL A 47 -10.05 -9.18 -0.63
CA VAL A 47 -8.96 -8.27 -1.02
C VAL A 47 -8.35 -8.71 -2.35
N ASP A 48 -7.98 -9.98 -2.50
CA ASP A 48 -7.45 -10.54 -3.73
C ASP A 48 -8.43 -10.37 -4.91
N PHE A 49 -9.73 -10.48 -4.69
CA PHE A 49 -10.73 -10.24 -5.73
C PHE A 49 -10.77 -8.76 -6.15
N TYR A 50 -10.71 -7.81 -5.21
CA TYR A 50 -10.70 -6.39 -5.54
C TYR A 50 -9.40 -5.98 -6.23
N THR A 51 -8.25 -6.46 -5.76
CA THR A 51 -6.95 -6.16 -6.38
C THR A 51 -6.85 -6.77 -7.77
N ASN A 52 -7.25 -8.03 -7.95
CA ASN A 52 -7.25 -8.68 -9.27
C ASN A 52 -8.29 -8.05 -10.21
N LYS A 53 -9.47 -7.65 -9.72
CA LYS A 53 -10.46 -6.96 -10.55
C LYS A 53 -9.99 -5.58 -11.00
N ILE A 54 -9.27 -4.85 -10.15
CA ILE A 54 -8.64 -3.58 -10.54
C ILE A 54 -7.57 -3.82 -11.61
N LEU A 55 -6.72 -4.85 -11.42
CA LEU A 55 -5.70 -5.26 -12.39
C LEU A 55 -6.30 -5.74 -13.73
N ASP A 56 -7.37 -6.54 -13.71
CA ASP A 56 -8.06 -6.99 -14.93
C ASP A 56 -8.77 -5.82 -15.63
N SER A 57 -9.42 -4.93 -14.88
CA SER A 57 -10.04 -3.73 -15.47
C SER A 57 -9.03 -2.77 -16.11
N ASN A 58 -7.78 -2.77 -15.61
CA ASN A 58 -6.69 -2.00 -16.19
C ASN A 58 -6.24 -2.55 -17.54
N ASN A 59 -6.50 -3.83 -17.83
CA ASN A 59 -6.21 -4.45 -19.13
C ASN A 59 -7.30 -4.19 -20.18
N GLU A 60 -8.52 -3.83 -19.77
CA GLU A 60 -9.65 -3.59 -20.69
C GLU A 60 -9.75 -2.13 -21.18
N ASN A 61 -9.15 -1.16 -20.47
CA ASN A 61 -9.18 0.27 -20.83
C ASN A 61 -7.78 0.89 -20.70
N GLU A 62 -6.94 0.74 -21.73
CA GLU A 62 -5.59 1.35 -21.77
C GLU A 62 -5.63 2.87 -21.53
N ASP A 63 -6.68 3.56 -22.00
CA ASP A 63 -6.85 5.02 -21.86
C ASP A 63 -6.89 5.50 -20.40
N TRP A 64 -7.38 4.67 -19.48
CA TRP A 64 -7.53 5.03 -18.05
C TRP A 64 -6.48 4.37 -17.16
N TYR A 65 -5.54 3.61 -17.74
CA TYR A 65 -4.52 2.87 -17.01
C TYR A 65 -3.76 3.75 -16.01
N CYS A 66 -3.19 4.86 -16.48
CA CYS A 66 -2.38 5.75 -15.64
C CYS A 66 -3.17 6.42 -14.53
N TYR A 67 -4.45 6.75 -14.79
CA TYR A 67 -5.33 7.27 -13.75
C TYR A 67 -5.63 6.22 -12.67
N ASN A 68 -5.89 4.98 -13.06
CA ASN A 68 -6.20 3.90 -12.12
C ASN A 68 -4.99 3.52 -11.27
N VAL A 69 -3.80 3.44 -11.86
CA VAL A 69 -2.54 3.20 -11.14
C VAL A 69 -2.32 4.32 -10.11
N ALA A 70 -2.45 5.59 -10.52
CA ALA A 70 -2.31 6.73 -9.61
C ALA A 70 -3.33 6.73 -8.47
N LYS A 71 -4.58 6.39 -8.79
CA LYS A 71 -5.65 6.25 -7.80
C LYS A 71 -5.29 5.17 -6.78
N GLN A 72 -4.86 4.00 -7.23
CA GLN A 72 -4.51 2.89 -6.35
C GLN A 72 -3.32 3.22 -5.47
N TYR A 73 -2.25 3.79 -6.02
CA TYR A 73 -1.11 4.28 -5.26
C TYR A 73 -1.54 5.28 -4.17
N ARG A 74 -2.47 6.19 -4.47
CA ARG A 74 -2.98 7.15 -3.48
C ARG A 74 -3.75 6.50 -2.34
N TYR A 75 -4.52 5.44 -2.61
CA TYR A 75 -5.26 4.74 -1.57
C TYR A 75 -4.37 3.86 -0.69
N GLU A 76 -3.38 3.22 -1.29
CA GLU A 76 -2.62 2.16 -0.63
C GLU A 76 -1.26 2.64 -0.11
N CYS A 77 -0.66 3.67 -0.73
CA CYS A 77 0.74 4.04 -0.49
C CYS A 77 0.96 5.49 -0.04
N ALA A 78 0.09 6.44 -0.41
CA ALA A 78 0.36 7.88 -0.17
C ALA A 78 0.44 8.34 1.30
N TYR A 79 -0.01 7.52 2.25
CA TYR A 79 0.05 7.82 3.68
C TYR A 79 1.08 6.98 4.45
N LEU A 80 1.83 6.12 3.74
CA LEU A 80 2.85 5.27 4.33
C LEU A 80 4.19 6.00 4.40
N ASN A 81 4.96 5.73 5.45
CA ASN A 81 6.34 6.21 5.53
C ASN A 81 7.24 5.44 4.54
N GLU A 82 8.39 5.99 4.18
CA GLU A 82 9.32 5.37 3.20
C GLU A 82 9.71 3.94 3.59
N GLU A 83 9.97 3.67 4.88
CA GLU A 83 10.28 2.33 5.38
C GLU A 83 9.12 1.33 5.24
N GLU A 84 7.87 1.80 5.33
CA GLU A 84 6.67 0.96 5.18
C GLU A 84 6.34 0.72 3.71
N MET A 85 6.59 1.70 2.84
CA MET A 85 6.50 1.54 1.39
C MET A 85 7.48 0.49 0.86
N GLU A 86 8.71 0.43 1.41
CA GLU A 86 9.71 -0.53 0.95
C GLU A 86 9.33 -2.00 1.23
N GLN A 87 8.57 -2.24 2.29
CA GLN A 87 8.11 -3.58 2.67
C GLN A 87 6.96 -4.08 1.79
N LEU A 88 6.19 -3.14 1.21
CA LEU A 88 5.07 -3.46 0.33
C LEU A 88 5.53 -3.48 -1.12
N GLN A 89 5.83 -4.69 -1.61
CA GLN A 89 6.16 -4.93 -3.03
C GLN A 89 5.15 -4.32 -4.01
N LEU A 90 3.89 -4.19 -3.58
CA LEU A 90 2.82 -3.53 -4.34
C LEU A 90 3.09 -2.03 -4.56
N CYS A 91 3.53 -1.31 -3.53
CA CYS A 91 3.82 0.13 -3.64
C CYS A 91 5.00 0.40 -4.56
N LYS A 92 6.08 -0.39 -4.45
CA LYS A 92 7.22 -0.32 -5.38
C LYS A 92 6.81 -0.60 -6.83
N LYS A 93 5.91 -1.57 -7.05
CA LYS A 93 5.38 -1.87 -8.38
C LYS A 93 4.54 -0.70 -8.93
N LEU A 94 3.63 -0.16 -8.12
CA LEU A 94 2.78 0.96 -8.52
C LEU A 94 3.58 2.23 -8.80
N ASP A 95 4.64 2.48 -8.03
CA ASP A 95 5.54 3.61 -8.24
C ASP A 95 6.27 3.51 -9.60
N LEU A 96 6.78 2.33 -9.94
CA LEU A 96 7.42 2.08 -11.24
C LEU A 96 6.44 2.25 -12.41
N GLU A 97 5.19 1.80 -12.26
CA GLU A 97 4.15 2.02 -13.27
C GLU A 97 3.77 3.50 -13.40
N LEU A 98 3.76 4.26 -12.30
CA LEU A 98 3.57 5.71 -12.32
C LEU A 98 4.69 6.44 -13.06
N GLU A 99 5.95 6.03 -12.86
CA GLU A 99 7.07 6.57 -13.61
C GLU A 99 6.95 6.29 -15.11
N ASN A 100 6.54 5.08 -15.48
CA ASN A 100 6.27 4.73 -16.88
C ASN A 100 5.15 5.61 -17.47
N CYS A 101 4.08 5.82 -16.72
CA CYS A 101 2.99 6.72 -17.10
C CYS A 101 3.44 8.17 -17.29
N ARG A 102 4.30 8.68 -16.40
CA ARG A 102 4.92 10.01 -16.52
C ARG A 102 5.77 10.10 -17.78
N ASN A 103 6.60 9.09 -18.05
CA ASN A 103 7.49 9.10 -19.22
C ASN A 103 6.69 9.06 -20.53
N LYS A 104 5.65 8.21 -20.62
CA LYS A 104 4.74 8.19 -21.77
C LYS A 104 4.05 9.53 -21.99
N LEU A 105 3.68 10.25 -20.92
CA LEU A 105 3.08 11.57 -21.04
C LEU A 105 4.04 12.57 -21.70
N TYR A 106 5.33 12.50 -21.37
CA TYR A 106 6.34 13.37 -21.98
C TYR A 106 6.53 13.14 -23.49
N ASP A 107 6.18 11.96 -24.02
CA ASP A 107 6.19 11.72 -25.47
C ASP A 107 5.14 12.58 -26.22
N TYR A 108 4.04 12.92 -25.54
CA TYR A 108 2.96 13.74 -26.11
C TYR A 108 3.11 15.23 -25.82
N ILE A 109 3.81 15.58 -24.75
CA ILE A 109 4.13 16.97 -24.42
C ILE A 109 5.32 17.38 -25.27
N LYS A 110 5.08 18.10 -26.38
CA LYS A 110 6.15 18.77 -27.13
C LYS A 110 6.97 19.67 -26.20
N GLU A 111 8.28 19.72 -26.47
CA GLU A 111 9.31 20.42 -25.67
C GLU A 111 8.85 21.72 -24.99
N ASP A 112 9.26 21.82 -23.73
CA ASP A 112 9.22 23.00 -22.85
C ASP A 112 8.09 23.98 -23.14
N THR A 113 6.91 23.65 -22.63
CA THR A 113 5.89 24.68 -22.42
C THR A 113 6.53 25.83 -21.62
N PRO A 114 6.16 27.10 -21.88
CA PRO A 114 6.72 28.25 -21.16
C PRO A 114 6.64 28.13 -19.63
N ALA A 115 5.69 27.33 -19.12
CA ALA A 115 5.51 27.02 -17.71
C ALA A 115 6.54 26.02 -17.12
N MET A 116 7.18 25.20 -17.96
CA MET A 116 8.20 24.22 -17.57
C MET A 116 9.62 24.78 -17.68
N LYS A 117 9.81 25.91 -18.38
CA LYS A 117 11.10 26.59 -18.46
C LYS A 117 11.49 27.18 -17.11
N ASN A 118 12.79 27.24 -16.85
CA ASN A 118 13.31 27.99 -15.70
C ASN A 118 12.72 29.41 -15.72
N ILE A 119 12.16 29.84 -14.59
CA ILE A 119 11.60 31.18 -14.43
C ILE A 119 12.71 32.18 -14.80
N PRO A 120 12.51 33.02 -15.84
CA PRO A 120 13.53 33.98 -16.24
C PRO A 120 13.77 34.98 -15.11
N HIS A 121 15.01 35.44 -14.98
CA HIS A 121 15.34 36.50 -14.05
C HIS A 121 14.55 37.77 -14.41
N ILE A 122 13.70 38.26 -13.51
CA ILE A 122 12.86 39.44 -13.77
C ILE A 122 13.77 40.68 -13.77
N ILE A 123 14.08 41.20 -14.96
CA ILE A 123 14.99 42.34 -15.14
C ILE A 123 14.29 43.67 -14.83
N ASN A 124 12.98 43.76 -15.11
CA ASN A 124 12.16 44.96 -14.91
C ASN A 124 11.13 44.76 -13.79
N LYS A 125 11.61 44.45 -12.59
CA LYS A 125 10.73 44.37 -11.42
C LYS A 125 10.47 45.78 -10.87
N PRO A 126 9.20 46.23 -10.76
CA PRO A 126 8.87 47.51 -10.15
C PRO A 126 9.31 47.53 -8.68
N THR A 127 9.87 48.66 -8.22
CA THR A 127 10.41 48.81 -6.86
C THR A 127 9.35 48.65 -5.76
N TRP A 128 8.08 48.89 -6.09
CA TRP A 128 6.94 48.73 -5.17
C TRP A 128 6.43 47.28 -5.05
N MET A 129 6.85 46.36 -5.93
CA MET A 129 6.39 44.97 -5.89
C MET A 129 7.31 44.12 -5.01
N ARG A 130 6.78 43.57 -3.91
CA ARG A 130 7.52 42.64 -3.05
C ARG A 130 7.33 41.21 -3.54
N ASP A 131 8.39 40.39 -3.48
CA ASP A 131 8.24 38.98 -3.81
C ASP A 131 7.42 38.27 -2.75
N PRO A 132 6.46 37.41 -3.15
CA PRO A 132 5.73 36.61 -2.19
C PRO A 132 6.68 35.63 -1.49
N ILE A 133 6.33 35.28 -0.26
CA ILE A 133 7.19 34.48 0.65
C ILE A 133 7.63 33.16 0.00
N TRP A 134 6.72 32.50 -0.73
CA TRP A 134 7.00 31.24 -1.42
C TRP A 134 8.12 31.37 -2.49
N PHE A 135 8.20 32.52 -3.17
CA PHE A 135 9.20 32.74 -4.21
C PHE A 135 10.60 33.00 -3.62
N GLN A 136 10.66 33.69 -2.48
CA GLN A 136 11.92 33.89 -1.75
C GLN A 136 12.50 32.56 -1.24
N ASN A 137 11.64 31.63 -0.84
CA ASN A 137 12.06 30.30 -0.40
C ASN A 137 12.66 29.47 -1.54
N LEU A 138 12.08 29.55 -2.74
CA LEU A 138 12.60 28.88 -3.94
C LEU A 138 13.97 29.42 -4.40
N GLN A 139 14.22 30.72 -4.22
CA GLN A 139 15.53 31.30 -4.54
C GLN A 139 16.62 30.88 -3.56
N LYS A 140 16.28 30.73 -2.27
CA LYS A 140 17.24 30.29 -1.23
C LYS A 140 17.68 28.83 -1.42
N THR A 141 16.80 27.96 -1.92
CA THR A 141 17.13 26.55 -2.20
C THR A 141 18.02 26.37 -3.44
N LYS A 142 18.01 27.29 -4.40
CA LYS A 142 18.87 27.23 -5.60
C LYS A 142 20.33 27.64 -5.36
N ASN A 143 20.62 28.33 -4.25
CA ASN A 143 21.97 28.85 -3.92
C ASN A 143 22.69 28.02 -2.84
N LYS A 144 22.21 26.80 -2.58
CA LYS A 144 22.86 25.78 -1.75
C LYS A 144 23.28 24.62 -2.64
#